data_AF-A0A949YKV6-F1
#
_entry.id   AF-A0A949YKV6-F1
#
_cell.length_a   1.000
_cell.length_b   1.000
_cell.length_c   1.000
_cell.angle_alpha   90.00
_cell.angle_beta   90.00
_cell.angle_gamma   90.00
#
_symmetry.space_group_name_H-M   'P 1'
#
loop_
_entity.id
_entity.type
_entity.pdbx_description
1 polymer ?
#
loop_
_entity_poly.entity_id
_entity_poly.type
_entity_poly.pdbx_seq_one_letter_code
_entity_poly.pdbx_strand_id
1 'polypeptide(L)'
;MTYCLGIVMHEGLVMASDSRSNASLDEVNVCQKMHTIVDPGERVFILLTSGNLSCSQSILTLLRRDFDQGKGLASAASMYDAARVVGQQVRSVADMDQPDLNRHNFRFNVHLLVAGQIRGQPHDLYLIYPQGNPLRATEDAPFLQIGESKYGRPILDWGVRYASSSLEEAAQYALISLDSTMRSNVAVGPPLDLLVYTRDELRITRKRRFIAQDPDLLAIQTRWQQSLRKAVQELPRVRFDEPRTRS
;
A
#
# COMPACT_ATOMS: atom_id res chain seq x y z
N MET A 1 0.87 6.77 11.68
CA MET A 1 -0.55 6.40 11.51
C MET A 1 -0.85 6.28 10.03
N THR A 2 -0.70 5.08 9.47
CA THR A 2 -0.86 4.80 8.03
C THR A 2 -0.82 3.30 7.82
N TYR A 3 -1.60 2.75 6.90
CA TYR A 3 -1.32 1.47 6.27
C TYR A 3 -1.61 1.54 4.78
N CYS A 4 -0.61 1.19 3.97
CA CYS A 4 -0.75 1.03 2.53
C CYS A 4 -0.16 -0.30 2.07
N LEU A 5 -0.72 -0.84 0.99
CA LEU A 5 -0.42 -2.15 0.43
C LEU A 5 -0.38 -2.05 -1.09
N GLY A 6 0.66 -2.62 -1.68
CA GLY A 6 0.72 -2.94 -3.10
C GLY A 6 0.87 -4.44 -3.29
N ILE A 7 0.14 -5.00 -4.26
CA ILE A 7 0.22 -6.40 -4.69
C ILE A 7 0.52 -6.41 -6.19
N VAL A 8 1.51 -7.20 -6.59
CA VAL A 8 1.85 -7.48 -7.99
C VAL A 8 1.49 -8.93 -8.32
N MET A 9 0.82 -9.12 -9.45
CA MET A 9 0.46 -10.44 -9.98
C MET A 9 0.80 -10.48 -11.46
N HIS A 10 0.77 -11.67 -12.05
CA HIS A 10 0.93 -11.81 -13.50
C HIS A 10 -0.09 -10.97 -14.30
N GLU A 11 -1.34 -10.88 -13.80
CA GLU A 11 -2.43 -10.15 -14.46
C GLU A 11 -2.38 -8.62 -14.28
N GLY A 12 -1.58 -8.10 -13.33
CA GLY A 12 -1.52 -6.66 -13.07
C GLY A 12 -1.19 -6.31 -11.62
N LEU A 13 -1.79 -5.22 -11.13
CA LEU A 13 -1.49 -4.63 -9.82
C LEU A 13 -2.77 -4.35 -9.02
N VAL A 14 -2.68 -4.49 -7.70
CA VAL A 14 -3.68 -3.99 -6.74
C VAL A 14 -2.99 -3.07 -5.75
N MET A 15 -3.52 -1.87 -5.59
CA MET A 15 -2.99 -0.85 -4.69
C MET A 15 -4.09 -0.42 -3.74
N ALA A 16 -3.80 -0.38 -2.44
CA ALA A 16 -4.76 -0.01 -1.42
C ALA A 16 -4.13 0.86 -0.32
N SER A 17 -4.86 1.87 0.15
CA SER A 17 -4.40 2.74 1.23
C SER A 17 -5.53 3.20 2.13
N ASP A 18 -5.25 3.33 3.43
CA ASP A 18 -6.11 4.07 4.35
C ASP A 18 -5.90 5.59 4.21
N SER A 19 -6.79 6.40 4.78
CA SER A 19 -6.68 7.87 4.72
C SER A 19 -6.45 8.54 6.07
N ARG A 20 -6.47 7.81 7.19
CA ARG A 20 -6.28 8.41 8.52
C ARG A 20 -4.82 8.85 8.69
N SER A 21 -4.60 10.11 9.07
CA SER A 21 -3.27 10.69 9.23
C SER A 21 -3.22 11.54 10.49
N ASN A 22 -2.09 11.51 11.20
CA ASN A 22 -1.84 12.48 12.27
C ASN A 22 -1.08 13.66 11.69
N ALA A 23 -1.71 14.83 11.69
CA ALA A 23 -1.04 16.09 11.35
C ALA A 23 -0.37 16.72 12.59
N SER A 24 -0.85 16.38 13.79
CA SER A 24 -0.32 16.82 15.09
C SER A 24 -0.59 15.73 16.16
N LEU A 25 -0.14 15.94 17.41
CA LEU A 25 -0.41 15.05 18.55
C LEU A 25 -1.92 14.82 18.75
N ASP A 26 -2.73 15.87 18.52
CA ASP A 26 -4.18 15.87 18.82
C ASP A 26 -5.07 16.00 17.57
N GLU A 27 -4.48 16.13 16.37
CA GLU A 27 -5.24 16.28 15.12
C GLU A 27 -5.14 15.05 14.22
N VAL A 28 -6.21 14.26 14.25
CA VAL A 28 -6.46 13.18 13.29
C VAL A 28 -7.18 13.75 12.08
N ASN A 29 -6.45 13.91 10.97
CA ASN A 29 -6.98 14.39 9.71
C ASN A 29 -7.17 13.25 8.71
N VAL A 30 -8.05 13.48 7.74
CA VAL A 30 -8.21 12.59 6.58
C VAL A 30 -7.34 13.13 5.46
N CYS A 31 -6.26 12.41 5.14
CA CYS A 31 -5.37 12.75 4.04
C CYS A 31 -5.31 11.59 3.05
N GLN A 32 -5.50 11.89 1.77
CA GLN A 32 -5.34 10.90 0.71
C GLN A 32 -3.88 10.47 0.64
N LYS A 33 -3.64 9.16 0.59
CA LYS A 33 -2.28 8.59 0.52
C LYS A 33 -1.98 7.89 -0.81
N MET A 34 -2.99 7.70 -1.65
CA MET A 34 -2.84 7.17 -3.00
C MET A 34 -2.87 8.29 -4.03
N HIS A 35 -1.80 8.38 -4.83
CA HIS A 35 -1.63 9.40 -5.87
C HIS A 35 -1.33 8.72 -7.20
N THR A 36 -1.74 9.37 -8.29
CA THR A 36 -1.57 8.82 -9.63
C THR A 36 -0.96 9.87 -10.55
N ILE A 37 0.07 9.49 -11.29
CA ILE A 37 0.67 10.30 -12.35
C ILE A 37 0.55 9.48 -13.63
N VAL A 38 -0.20 9.99 -14.61
CA VAL A 38 -0.62 9.23 -15.79
C VAL A 38 -0.42 10.08 -17.03
N ASP A 39 0.13 9.45 -18.07
CA ASP A 39 0.04 9.88 -19.46
C ASP A 39 -0.69 8.76 -20.22
N PRO A 40 -2.00 8.93 -20.51
CA PRO A 40 -2.87 7.86 -20.97
C PRO A 40 -2.34 7.15 -22.21
N GLY A 41 -2.27 5.82 -22.14
CA GLY A 41 -1.75 4.97 -23.21
C GLY A 41 -0.22 4.89 -23.23
N GLU A 42 0.52 5.75 -22.56
CA GLU A 42 1.99 5.73 -22.50
C GLU A 42 2.52 5.18 -21.18
N ARG A 43 2.04 5.72 -20.04
CA ARG A 43 2.58 5.37 -18.72
C ARG A 43 1.59 5.66 -17.60
N VAL A 44 1.56 4.77 -16.63
CA VAL A 44 0.75 4.88 -15.42
C VAL A 44 1.67 4.66 -14.23
N PHE A 45 1.69 5.62 -13.30
CA PHE A 45 2.36 5.49 -12.00
C PHE A 45 1.35 5.70 -10.88
N ILE A 46 1.40 4.82 -9.89
CA ILE A 46 0.57 4.80 -8.69
C ILE A 46 1.52 4.86 -7.49
N LEU A 47 1.37 5.91 -6.68
CA LEU A 47 2.21 6.17 -5.52
C LEU A 47 1.39 6.07 -4.24
N LEU A 48 1.85 5.28 -3.27
CA LEU A 48 1.29 5.23 -1.92
C LEU A 48 2.30 5.82 -0.94
N THR A 49 1.86 6.66 -0.01
CA THR A 49 2.76 7.36 0.93
C THR A 49 2.53 6.96 2.39
N SER A 50 3.61 6.93 3.17
CA SER A 50 3.58 6.74 4.63
C SER A 50 4.72 7.51 5.30
N GLY A 51 4.51 7.93 6.54
CA GLY A 51 5.50 8.64 7.35
C GLY A 51 5.16 10.11 7.51
N ASN A 52 6.16 10.99 7.42
CA ASN A 52 5.98 12.44 7.59
C ASN A 52 5.14 13.01 6.44
N LEU A 53 3.97 13.57 6.78
CA LEU A 53 3.00 14.09 5.81
C LEU A 53 3.59 15.23 4.99
N SER A 54 4.21 16.23 5.63
CA SER A 54 4.81 17.39 4.96
C SER A 54 5.86 16.96 3.94
N CYS A 55 6.80 16.09 4.35
CA CYS A 55 7.83 15.60 3.45
C CYS A 55 7.24 14.78 2.29
N SER A 56 6.24 13.93 2.55
CA SER A 56 5.58 13.16 1.49
C SER A 56 4.86 14.06 0.47
N GLN A 57 4.23 15.14 0.92
CA GLN A 57 3.58 16.13 0.06
C GLN A 57 4.59 16.91 -0.78
N SER A 58 5.74 17.30 -0.19
CA SER A 58 6.84 17.93 -0.90
C SER A 58 7.38 17.02 -2.02
N ILE A 59 7.61 15.74 -1.72
CA ILE A 59 8.07 14.75 -2.72
C ILE A 59 7.07 14.64 -3.87
N LEU A 60 5.77 14.48 -3.57
CA LEU A 60 4.72 14.38 -4.60
C LEU A 60 4.63 15.65 -5.45
N THR A 61 4.76 16.82 -4.84
CA THR A 61 4.74 18.12 -5.53
C THR A 61 5.89 18.24 -6.52
N LEU A 62 7.12 17.89 -6.09
CA LEU A 62 8.29 17.93 -6.97
C LEU A 62 8.17 16.91 -8.11
N LEU A 63 7.72 15.69 -7.83
CA LEU A 63 7.48 14.67 -8.85
C LEU A 63 6.47 15.14 -9.90
N ARG A 64 5.38 15.76 -9.47
CA ARG A 64 4.34 16.26 -10.38
C ARG A 64 4.87 17.41 -11.23
N ARG A 65 5.54 18.38 -10.62
CA ARG A 65 6.17 19.52 -11.32
C ARG A 65 7.14 19.05 -12.40
N ASP A 66 8.03 18.10 -12.06
CA ASP A 66 9.03 17.61 -13.01
C ASP A 66 8.35 16.81 -14.14
N PHE A 67 7.31 16.01 -13.82
CA PHE A 67 6.53 15.28 -14.82
C PHE A 67 5.84 16.22 -15.82
N ASP A 68 5.17 17.27 -15.33
CA ASP A 68 4.47 18.24 -16.19
C ASP A 68 5.45 19.06 -17.07
N GLN A 69 6.75 19.08 -16.73
CA GLN A 69 7.83 19.65 -17.55
C GLN A 69 8.50 18.63 -18.50
N GLY A 70 7.99 17.40 -18.58
CA GLY A 70 8.59 16.34 -19.41
C GLY A 70 9.87 15.73 -18.83
N LYS A 71 10.13 15.91 -17.53
CA LYS A 71 11.31 15.41 -16.81
C LYS A 71 10.92 14.32 -15.80
N GLY A 72 11.93 13.70 -15.18
CA GLY A 72 11.74 12.73 -14.11
C GLY A 72 10.90 11.53 -14.57
N LEU A 73 9.72 11.34 -13.98
CA LEU A 73 8.83 10.22 -14.31
C LEU A 73 8.33 10.26 -15.77
N ALA A 74 8.27 11.44 -16.40
CA ALA A 74 7.87 11.58 -17.80
C ALA A 74 8.95 11.11 -18.78
N SER A 75 10.21 11.03 -18.34
CA SER A 75 11.35 10.58 -19.15
C SER A 75 11.93 9.24 -18.68
N ALA A 76 11.35 8.61 -17.65
CA ALA A 76 11.78 7.29 -17.18
C ALA A 76 11.59 6.24 -18.28
N ALA A 77 12.61 5.40 -18.50
CA ALA A 77 12.61 4.35 -19.53
C ALA A 77 12.10 3.00 -19.01
N SER A 78 12.24 2.75 -17.71
CA SER A 78 11.77 1.55 -17.03
C SER A 78 11.13 1.87 -15.68
N MET A 79 10.43 0.91 -15.08
CA MET A 79 9.91 1.06 -13.73
C MET A 79 11.02 1.14 -12.67
N TYR A 80 12.19 0.56 -12.92
CA TYR A 80 13.36 0.74 -12.06
C TYR A 80 13.87 2.19 -12.11
N ASP A 81 13.94 2.78 -13.31
CA ASP A 81 14.32 4.20 -13.45
C ASP A 81 13.30 5.11 -12.78
N ALA A 82 12.00 4.80 -12.92
CA ALA A 82 10.94 5.51 -12.22
C ALA A 82 11.14 5.43 -10.68
N ALA A 83 11.45 4.26 -10.14
CA ALA A 83 11.76 4.07 -8.73
C ALA A 83 13.00 4.89 -8.29
N ARG A 84 14.03 4.98 -9.14
CA ARG A 84 15.22 5.81 -8.89
C ARG A 84 14.91 7.30 -8.93
N VAL A 85 14.06 7.76 -9.84
CA VAL A 85 13.58 9.15 -9.88
C VAL A 85 12.85 9.50 -8.59
N VAL A 86 11.93 8.64 -8.12
CA VAL A 86 11.23 8.86 -6.85
C VAL A 86 12.23 8.88 -5.68
N GLY A 87 13.17 7.95 -5.64
CA GLY A 87 14.24 7.92 -4.64
C GLY A 87 15.11 9.17 -4.64
N GLN A 88 15.39 9.77 -5.80
CA GLN A 88 16.12 11.02 -5.89
C GLN A 88 15.33 12.19 -5.29
N GLN A 89 14.02 12.26 -5.52
CA GLN A 89 13.17 13.29 -4.91
C GLN A 89 13.05 13.13 -3.39
N VAL A 90 13.03 11.87 -2.90
CA VAL A 90 13.10 11.59 -1.45
C VAL A 90 14.37 12.20 -0.86
N ARG A 91 15.53 12.01 -1.50
CA ARG A 91 16.80 12.59 -1.04
C ARG A 91 16.80 14.11 -1.11
N SER A 92 16.30 14.69 -2.20
CA SER A 92 16.23 16.15 -2.33
C SER A 92 15.39 16.78 -1.21
N VAL A 93 14.27 16.17 -0.81
CA VAL A 93 13.49 16.65 0.33
C VAL A 93 14.20 16.38 1.66
N ALA A 94 14.88 15.25 1.80
CA ALA A 94 15.71 14.98 2.97
C ALA A 94 16.81 16.04 3.13
N ASP A 95 17.51 16.41 2.06
CA ASP A 95 18.57 17.43 2.09
C ASP A 95 18.04 18.81 2.52
N MET A 96 16.79 19.13 2.19
CA MET A 96 16.13 20.38 2.60
C MET A 96 15.67 20.34 4.08
N ASP A 97 14.96 19.29 4.49
CA ASP A 97 14.21 19.30 5.75
C ASP A 97 14.91 18.55 6.89
N GLN A 98 15.73 17.53 6.59
CA GLN A 98 16.34 16.65 7.60
C GLN A 98 17.23 17.40 8.61
N PRO A 99 18.04 18.41 8.22
CA PRO A 99 18.83 19.18 9.18
C PRO A 99 17.98 19.85 10.27
N ASP A 100 16.86 20.48 9.88
CA ASP A 100 15.98 21.18 10.80
C ASP A 100 15.12 20.22 11.63
N LEU A 101 14.61 19.15 11.01
CA LEU A 101 13.90 18.08 11.73
C LEU A 101 14.78 17.52 12.86
N ASN A 102 16.04 17.21 12.56
CA ASN A 102 16.97 16.65 13.54
C ASN A 102 17.26 17.62 14.70
N ARG A 103 17.37 18.94 14.43
CA ARG A 103 17.55 19.96 15.48
C ARG A 103 16.41 19.96 16.49
N HIS A 104 15.20 19.63 16.04
CA HIS A 104 13.99 19.56 16.87
C HIS A 104 13.64 18.12 17.31
N ASN A 105 14.58 17.18 17.23
CA ASN A 105 14.41 15.77 17.59
C ASN A 105 13.32 15.02 16.79
N PHE A 106 12.97 15.52 15.60
CA PHE A 106 12.13 14.80 14.64
C PHE A 106 13.01 14.02 13.66
N ARG A 107 12.59 12.80 13.32
CA ARG A 107 13.29 11.96 12.32
C ARG A 107 12.67 12.15 10.95
N PHE A 108 13.52 12.33 9.93
CA PHE A 108 13.08 12.18 8.55
C PHE A 108 12.72 10.72 8.29
N ASN A 109 11.42 10.47 8.06
CA ASN A 109 10.91 9.12 7.86
C ASN A 109 9.76 9.18 6.84
N VAL A 110 10.07 8.85 5.59
CA VAL A 110 9.09 8.74 4.51
C VAL A 110 9.33 7.44 3.76
N HIS A 111 8.27 6.69 3.54
CA HIS A 111 8.26 5.51 2.69
C HIS A 111 7.25 5.70 1.57
N LEU A 112 7.58 5.23 0.37
CA LEU A 112 6.65 5.22 -0.76
C LEU A 112 6.56 3.83 -1.37
N LEU A 113 5.36 3.41 -1.75
CA LEU A 113 5.19 2.36 -2.75
C LEU A 113 5.01 3.01 -4.11
N VAL A 114 5.74 2.52 -5.11
CA VAL A 114 5.68 2.99 -6.50
C VAL A 114 5.33 1.78 -7.35
N ALA A 115 4.14 1.78 -7.92
CA ALA A 115 3.69 0.75 -8.85
C ALA A 115 3.26 1.37 -10.16
N GLY A 116 3.25 0.60 -11.23
CA GLY A 116 2.84 1.12 -12.51
C GLY A 116 3.33 0.31 -13.69
N GLN A 117 3.17 0.91 -14.86
CA GLN A 117 3.64 0.36 -16.12
C GLN A 117 3.96 1.47 -17.11
N ILE A 118 5.01 1.26 -17.90
CA ILE A 118 5.38 2.08 -19.05
C ILE A 118 5.14 1.24 -20.31
N ARG A 119 4.67 1.84 -21.40
CA ARG A 119 4.39 1.14 -22.65
C ARG A 119 5.60 0.34 -23.10
N GLY A 120 5.38 -0.95 -23.40
CA GLY A 120 6.44 -1.86 -23.83
C GLY A 120 7.35 -2.37 -22.71
N GLN A 121 7.10 -2.00 -21.45
CA GLN A 121 7.77 -2.52 -20.26
C GLN A 121 6.79 -3.33 -19.40
N PRO A 122 7.26 -4.29 -18.60
CA PRO A 122 6.40 -4.97 -17.63
C PRO A 122 5.91 -4.00 -16.56
N HIS A 123 4.75 -4.30 -15.98
CA HIS A 123 4.31 -3.64 -14.76
C HIS A 123 5.15 -4.13 -13.57
N ASP A 124 5.39 -3.24 -12.61
CA ASP A 124 6.22 -3.53 -11.44
C ASP A 124 5.74 -2.79 -10.20
N LEU A 125 6.23 -3.23 -9.04
CA LEU A 125 5.99 -2.64 -7.73
C LEU A 125 7.31 -2.50 -6.96
N TYR A 126 7.57 -1.30 -6.44
CA TYR A 126 8.76 -0.96 -5.65
C TYR A 126 8.38 -0.31 -4.33
N LEU A 127 9.18 -0.57 -3.30
CA LEU A 127 9.24 0.18 -2.04
C LEU A 127 10.45 1.10 -2.07
N ILE A 128 10.23 2.39 -1.83
CA ILE A 128 11.27 3.39 -1.68
C ILE A 128 11.44 3.67 -0.18
N TYR A 129 12.66 3.47 0.31
CA TYR A 129 13.03 3.75 1.69
C TYR A 129 13.37 5.24 1.90
N PRO A 130 13.43 5.72 3.16
CA PRO A 130 13.82 7.09 3.48
C PRO A 130 15.20 7.50 2.92
N GLN A 131 16.09 6.54 2.67
CA GLN A 131 17.41 6.78 2.06
C GLN A 131 17.35 6.90 0.52
N GLY A 132 16.17 6.77 -0.07
CA GLY A 132 15.91 6.87 -1.50
C GLY A 132 16.35 5.64 -2.31
N ASN A 133 16.77 4.55 -1.68
CA ASN A 133 17.03 3.29 -2.38
C ASN A 133 15.71 2.50 -2.57
N PRO A 134 15.53 1.85 -3.74
CA PRO A 134 14.35 1.03 -4.01
C PRO A 134 14.56 -0.45 -3.64
N LEU A 135 13.48 -1.12 -3.25
CA LEU A 135 13.32 -2.57 -3.16
C LEU A 135 12.20 -3.00 -4.11
N ARG A 136 12.42 -4.00 -4.98
CA ARG A 136 11.42 -4.52 -5.91
C ARG A 136 10.64 -5.68 -5.28
N ALA A 137 9.33 -5.76 -5.54
CA ALA A 137 8.55 -6.97 -5.28
C ALA A 137 8.97 -8.09 -6.24
N THR A 138 8.84 -9.34 -5.82
CA THR A 138 9.19 -10.51 -6.64
C THR A 138 8.00 -11.43 -6.78
N GLU A 139 8.12 -12.45 -7.64
CA GLU A 139 7.07 -13.48 -7.76
C GLU A 139 6.89 -14.27 -6.45
N ASP A 140 7.99 -14.52 -5.72
CA ASP A 140 7.98 -15.19 -4.41
C ASP A 140 7.45 -14.29 -3.28
N ALA A 141 7.62 -12.97 -3.41
CA ALA A 141 7.14 -11.96 -2.47
C ALA A 141 6.30 -10.90 -3.20
N PRO A 142 5.07 -11.26 -3.62
CA PRO A 142 4.27 -10.48 -4.57
C PRO A 142 3.56 -9.26 -3.95
N PHE A 143 3.92 -8.86 -2.73
CA PHE A 143 3.31 -7.70 -2.11
C PHE A 143 4.30 -6.94 -1.22
N LEU A 144 4.08 -5.63 -1.13
CA LEU A 144 4.85 -4.72 -0.28
C LEU A 144 3.89 -3.87 0.55
N GLN A 145 4.28 -3.59 1.78
CA GLN A 145 3.48 -2.85 2.76
C GLN A 145 4.30 -1.70 3.35
N ILE A 146 3.63 -0.59 3.64
CA ILE A 146 4.20 0.55 4.38
C ILE A 146 3.26 0.99 5.50
N GLY A 147 3.84 1.53 6.58
CA GLY A 147 3.10 1.89 7.80
C GLY A 147 2.85 0.70 8.73
N GLU A 148 1.65 0.60 9.30
CA GLU A 148 1.21 -0.40 10.28
C GLU A 148 0.90 -1.76 9.62
N SER A 149 1.92 -2.41 9.10
CA SER A 149 1.80 -3.57 8.21
C SER A 149 1.59 -4.93 8.90
N LYS A 150 1.83 -5.02 10.21
CA LYS A 150 1.92 -6.32 10.90
C LYS A 150 0.57 -7.05 11.01
N TYR A 151 -0.52 -6.31 11.25
CA TYR A 151 -1.83 -6.89 11.58
C TYR A 151 -2.50 -7.56 10.38
N GLY A 152 -2.39 -6.95 9.19
CA GLY A 152 -2.97 -7.46 7.96
C GLY A 152 -2.08 -8.44 7.19
N ARG A 153 -0.83 -8.64 7.61
CA ARG A 153 0.12 -9.49 6.87
C ARG A 153 -0.28 -10.98 6.75
N PRO A 154 -0.77 -11.67 7.82
CA PRO A 154 -1.01 -13.11 7.75
C PRO A 154 -1.99 -13.54 6.65
N ILE A 155 -3.04 -12.75 6.37
CA ILE A 155 -4.01 -13.10 5.33
C ILE A 155 -3.39 -13.01 3.91
N LEU A 156 -2.43 -12.10 3.72
CA LEU A 156 -1.70 -11.94 2.47
C LEU A 156 -0.74 -13.11 2.23
N ASP A 157 0.02 -13.49 3.27
CA ASP A 157 0.94 -14.65 3.21
C ASP A 157 0.19 -15.94 2.82
N TRP A 158 -1.03 -16.13 3.35
CA TRP A 158 -1.83 -17.31 3.05
C TRP A 158 -2.48 -17.29 1.67
N GLY A 159 -2.99 -16.14 1.23
CA GLY A 159 -3.89 -16.06 0.10
C GLY A 159 -3.29 -15.62 -1.23
N VAL A 160 -2.30 -14.72 -1.21
CA VAL A 160 -1.83 -14.07 -2.44
C VAL A 160 -0.79 -14.96 -3.14
N ARG A 161 -1.01 -15.25 -4.42
CA ARG A 161 -0.11 -16.03 -5.28
C ARG A 161 0.06 -15.33 -6.61
N TYR A 162 1.30 -15.01 -6.98
CA TYR A 162 1.63 -14.21 -8.17
C TYR A 162 1.01 -14.74 -9.46
N ALA A 163 1.08 -16.06 -9.69
CA ALA A 163 0.69 -16.68 -10.94
C ALA A 163 -0.80 -17.07 -11.03
N SER A 164 -1.46 -17.32 -9.90
CA SER A 164 -2.80 -17.94 -9.89
C SER A 164 -3.89 -17.08 -9.28
N SER A 165 -3.55 -16.08 -8.45
CA SER A 165 -4.57 -15.17 -7.91
C SER A 165 -5.08 -14.24 -9.00
N SER A 166 -6.41 -14.13 -9.09
CA SER A 166 -7.03 -13.11 -9.93
C SER A 166 -6.91 -11.72 -9.31
N LEU A 167 -7.01 -10.68 -10.14
CA LEU A 167 -7.04 -9.29 -9.66
C LEU A 167 -8.16 -9.02 -8.65
N GLU A 168 -9.31 -9.68 -8.80
CA GLU A 168 -10.46 -9.54 -7.90
C GLU A 168 -10.20 -10.16 -6.53
N GLU A 169 -9.64 -11.38 -6.49
CA GLU A 169 -9.25 -12.04 -5.23
C GLU A 169 -8.20 -11.22 -4.48
N ALA A 170 -7.19 -10.69 -5.18
CA ALA A 170 -6.19 -9.84 -4.55
C ALA A 170 -6.76 -8.53 -4.02
N ALA A 171 -7.76 -7.94 -4.69
CA ALA A 171 -8.49 -6.79 -4.18
C ALA A 171 -9.25 -7.12 -2.89
N GLN A 172 -9.89 -8.30 -2.82
CA GLN A 172 -10.54 -8.77 -1.60
C GLN A 172 -9.54 -9.01 -0.46
N TYR A 173 -8.41 -9.66 -0.74
CA TYR A 173 -7.32 -9.83 0.23
C TYR A 173 -6.79 -8.49 0.76
N ALA A 174 -6.63 -7.50 -0.12
CA ALA A 174 -6.21 -6.15 0.28
C ALA A 174 -7.22 -5.49 1.24
N LEU A 175 -8.53 -5.58 0.95
CA LEU A 175 -9.58 -5.04 1.82
C LEU A 175 -9.66 -5.76 3.16
N ILE A 176 -9.55 -7.09 3.20
CA ILE A 176 -9.54 -7.88 4.44
C ILE A 176 -8.30 -7.57 5.29
N SER A 177 -7.15 -7.39 4.65
CA SER A 177 -5.91 -6.97 5.32
C SER A 177 -6.06 -5.59 5.99
N LEU A 178 -6.67 -4.63 5.28
CA LEU A 178 -7.01 -3.31 5.83
C LEU A 178 -8.01 -3.41 6.98
N ASP A 179 -9.08 -4.21 6.85
CA ASP A 179 -10.07 -4.43 7.94
C ASP A 179 -9.42 -4.99 9.20
N SER A 180 -8.60 -6.03 9.05
CA SER A 180 -7.89 -6.67 10.17
C SER A 180 -6.99 -5.66 10.91
N THR A 181 -6.35 -4.78 10.13
CA THR A 181 -5.50 -3.71 10.65
C THR A 181 -6.31 -2.63 11.37
N MET A 182 -7.39 -2.11 10.78
CA MET A 182 -8.26 -1.10 11.40
C MET A 182 -8.89 -1.56 12.71
N ARG A 183 -9.22 -2.85 12.82
CA ARG A 183 -9.76 -3.43 14.07
C ARG A 183 -8.73 -3.50 15.19
N SER A 184 -7.45 -3.62 14.84
CA SER A 184 -6.37 -3.87 15.78
C SER A 184 -5.54 -2.61 16.08
N ASN A 185 -5.63 -1.58 15.23
CA ASN A 185 -4.89 -0.35 15.37
C ASN A 185 -5.73 0.86 14.92
N VAL A 186 -6.11 1.71 15.88
CA VAL A 186 -6.87 2.96 15.65
C VAL A 186 -6.15 3.96 14.75
N ALA A 187 -4.85 3.77 14.55
CA ALA A 187 -4.04 4.60 13.67
C ALA A 187 -4.37 4.43 12.17
N VAL A 188 -5.13 3.40 11.82
CA VAL A 188 -5.53 3.09 10.46
C VAL A 188 -7.04 3.23 10.37
N GLY A 189 -7.53 3.87 9.32
CA GLY A 189 -8.97 4.07 9.19
C GLY A 189 -9.45 4.58 7.85
N PRO A 190 -10.76 4.46 7.60
CA PRO A 190 -11.38 4.95 6.38
C PRO A 190 -11.31 6.49 6.28
N PRO A 191 -11.51 7.07 5.08
CA PRO A 191 -11.77 6.38 3.82
C PRO A 191 -10.62 5.50 3.32
N LEU A 192 -10.96 4.41 2.61
CA LEU A 192 -9.99 3.53 1.96
C LEU A 192 -9.99 3.81 0.46
N ASP A 193 -8.82 3.96 -0.14
CA ASP A 193 -8.66 4.03 -1.60
C ASP A 193 -8.18 2.67 -2.10
N LEU A 194 -8.84 2.13 -3.14
CA LEU A 194 -8.49 0.89 -3.83
C LEU A 194 -8.35 1.18 -5.32
N LEU A 195 -7.29 0.67 -5.93
CA LEU A 195 -7.04 0.75 -7.36
C LEU A 195 -6.59 -0.61 -7.88
N VAL A 196 -7.26 -1.09 -8.93
CA VAL A 196 -6.93 -2.33 -9.63
C VAL A 196 -6.49 -1.97 -11.04
N TYR A 197 -5.28 -2.38 -11.42
CA TYR A 197 -4.68 -2.08 -12.71
C TYR A 197 -4.48 -3.38 -13.47
N THR A 198 -5.01 -3.46 -14.70
CA THR A 198 -4.77 -4.60 -15.58
C THR A 198 -3.46 -4.39 -16.33
N ARG A 199 -2.66 -5.45 -16.46
CA ARG A 199 -1.48 -5.47 -17.31
C ARG A 199 -1.81 -4.95 -18.72
N ASP A 200 -0.92 -4.13 -19.25
CA ASP A 200 -0.97 -3.52 -20.59
C ASP A 200 -2.15 -2.57 -20.82
N GLU A 201 -2.91 -2.22 -19.78
CA GLU A 201 -4.06 -1.32 -19.93
C GLU A 201 -3.65 0.13 -20.15
N LEU A 202 -2.54 0.57 -19.53
CA LEU A 202 -1.95 1.92 -19.62
C LEU A 202 -2.94 3.09 -19.39
N ARG A 203 -4.06 2.81 -18.72
CA ARG A 203 -5.04 3.77 -18.20
C ARG A 203 -5.59 3.27 -16.87
N ILE A 204 -6.15 4.18 -16.08
CA ILE A 204 -6.78 3.82 -14.80
C ILE A 204 -8.30 3.82 -15.02
N THR A 205 -8.90 2.64 -14.96
CA THR A 205 -10.37 2.46 -15.11
C THR A 205 -11.03 2.00 -13.82
N ARG A 206 -10.31 1.25 -12.97
CA ARG A 206 -10.83 0.67 -11.73
C ARG A 206 -10.18 1.33 -10.52
N LYS A 207 -10.76 2.43 -10.07
CA LYS A 207 -10.40 3.11 -8.82
C LYS A 207 -11.67 3.41 -8.03
N ARG A 208 -11.69 3.05 -6.75
CA ARG A 208 -12.83 3.29 -5.87
C ARG A 208 -12.36 3.76 -4.50
N ARG A 209 -13.13 4.68 -3.91
CA ARG A 209 -12.95 5.14 -2.53
C ARG A 209 -14.10 4.64 -1.67
N PHE A 210 -13.78 3.90 -0.62
CA PHE A 210 -14.74 3.36 0.34
C PHE A 210 -14.77 4.25 1.58
N ILE A 211 -15.91 4.88 1.86
CA ILE A 211 -16.14 5.60 3.11
C ILE A 211 -16.41 4.62 4.27
N ALA A 212 -16.41 5.12 5.50
CA ALA A 212 -16.58 4.28 6.70
C ALA A 212 -17.88 3.45 6.70
N GLN A 213 -18.94 3.96 6.09
CA GLN A 213 -20.26 3.32 6.02
C GLN A 213 -20.58 2.82 4.59
N ASP A 214 -19.57 2.56 3.77
CA ASP A 214 -19.78 2.05 2.42
C ASP A 214 -20.47 0.65 2.49
N PRO A 215 -21.64 0.47 1.85
CA PRO A 215 -22.40 -0.78 1.94
C PRO A 215 -21.62 -2.02 1.49
N ASP A 216 -20.81 -1.89 0.44
CA ASP A 216 -20.06 -3.03 -0.11
C ASP A 216 -18.89 -3.39 0.81
N LEU A 217 -18.21 -2.39 1.37
CA LEU A 217 -17.16 -2.63 2.36
C LEU A 217 -17.72 -3.35 3.59
N LEU A 218 -18.87 -2.89 4.12
CA LEU A 218 -19.53 -3.51 5.25
C LEU A 218 -20.01 -4.93 4.94
N ALA A 219 -20.51 -5.18 3.73
CA ALA A 219 -20.93 -6.50 3.30
C ALA A 219 -19.75 -7.49 3.24
N ILE A 220 -18.61 -7.07 2.66
CA ILE A 220 -17.38 -7.88 2.61
C ILE A 220 -16.90 -8.22 4.02
N GLN A 221 -16.80 -7.22 4.90
CA GLN A 221 -16.35 -7.40 6.27
C GLN A 221 -17.26 -8.35 7.06
N THR A 222 -18.57 -8.16 6.96
CA THR A 222 -19.55 -8.99 7.66
C THR A 222 -19.47 -10.44 7.19
N ARG A 223 -19.40 -10.66 5.88
CA ARG A 223 -19.32 -12.01 5.30
C ARG A 223 -18.02 -12.71 5.67
N TRP A 224 -16.89 -11.99 5.67
CA TRP A 224 -15.60 -12.50 6.12
C TRP A 224 -15.64 -12.97 7.57
N GLN A 225 -16.15 -12.13 8.47
CA GLN A 225 -16.26 -12.46 9.90
C GLN A 225 -17.13 -13.69 10.17
N GLN A 226 -18.28 -13.79 9.49
CA GLN A 226 -19.16 -14.94 9.62
C GLN A 226 -18.48 -16.22 9.14
N SER A 227 -17.76 -16.15 8.01
CA SER A 227 -17.04 -17.28 7.44
C SER A 227 -15.91 -17.75 8.36
N LEU A 228 -15.15 -16.82 8.95
CA LEU A 228 -14.10 -17.13 9.91
C LEU A 228 -14.65 -17.83 11.16
N ARG A 229 -15.76 -17.33 11.71
CA ARG A 229 -16.41 -17.96 12.88
C ARG A 229 -16.87 -19.38 12.57
N LYS A 230 -17.44 -19.60 11.38
CA LYS A 230 -17.88 -20.93 10.94
C LYS A 230 -16.68 -21.88 10.79
N ALA A 231 -15.60 -21.43 10.17
CA ALA A 231 -14.38 -22.23 10.02
C ALA A 231 -13.80 -22.67 11.39
N VAL A 232 -13.85 -21.80 12.41
CA VAL A 232 -13.41 -22.14 13.76
C VAL A 232 -14.29 -23.21 14.41
N GLN A 233 -15.60 -23.21 14.15
CA GLN A 233 -16.53 -24.22 14.67
C GLN A 233 -16.32 -25.61 14.04
N GLU A 234 -15.75 -25.66 12.83
CA GLU A 234 -15.45 -26.88 12.10
C GLU A 234 -14.07 -27.48 12.47
N LEU A 235 -13.28 -26.79 13.29
CA LEU A 235 -11.98 -27.29 13.74
C LEU A 235 -12.11 -28.52 14.64
N PRO A 236 -11.14 -29.45 14.59
CA PRO A 236 -11.13 -30.61 15.47
C PRO A 236 -11.03 -30.16 16.94
N ARG A 237 -11.73 -30.88 17.83
CA ARG A 237 -11.67 -30.62 19.28
C ARG A 237 -10.24 -30.80 19.78
N VAL A 238 -9.79 -29.85 20.61
CA VAL A 238 -8.52 -29.96 21.34
C VAL A 238 -8.66 -31.11 22.36
N ARG A 239 -7.78 -32.09 22.27
CA ARG A 239 -7.68 -33.18 23.25
C ARG A 239 -6.71 -32.75 24.35
N PHE A 240 -7.14 -32.87 25.59
CA PHE A 240 -6.30 -32.62 26.76
C PHE A 240 -5.99 -33.96 27.42
N ASP A 241 -4.76 -34.14 27.92
CA ASP A 241 -4.39 -35.33 28.68
C ASP A 241 -5.23 -35.41 29.97
N GLU A 242 -5.76 -36.59 30.28
CA GLU A 242 -6.44 -36.80 31.56
C GLU A 242 -5.41 -36.72 32.71
N PRO A 243 -5.74 -36.04 33.82
CA PRO A 243 -4.85 -35.95 34.95
C PRO A 243 -4.56 -37.37 35.47
N ARG A 244 -3.28 -37.76 35.43
CA ARG A 244 -2.80 -39.03 36.01
C ARG A 244 -3.19 -39.06 37.50
N THR A 245 -4.18 -39.87 37.86
CA THR A 245 -4.49 -40.20 39.25
C THR A 245 -3.28 -40.91 39.84
N ARG A 246 -2.58 -40.27 40.79
CA ARG A 246 -1.60 -40.95 41.64
C ARG A 246 -2.39 -41.86 42.59
N SER A 247 -2.25 -43.17 42.40
CA SER A 247 -2.70 -44.21 43.34
C SER A 247 -1.90 -44.15 44.63
#